data_AF-A0A9W8DRW1-F1
#
_entry.id   AF-A0A9W8DRW1-F1
#
_cell.length_a   1.000
_cell.length_b   1.000
_cell.length_c   1.000
_cell.angle_alpha   90.00
_cell.angle_beta   90.00
_cell.angle_gamma   90.00
#
_symmetry.space_group_name_H-M   'P 1'
#
loop_
_entity.id
_entity.type
_entity.pdbx_description
1 polymer ?
#
loop_
_entity_poly.entity_id
_entity_poly.type
_entity_poly.pdbx_seq_one_letter_code
_entity_poly.pdbx_strand_id
1 'polypeptide(L)'
;MLMELARPNSSHDLETFINALMSNREDMRIRIKAFNKGESSNIVGVVQSIEAYLYKFQGLKRMYKDNPKNFGSIPEFVWKSSITIAHNSKINQISKKNSFKDSNANGASALAASVQNSAAAAAAAGATTTTMVKGQKQRKYMARSLDFELAFLLTAFGISKLLLGYSRIQTLDIEFETTLETVMATAGQNNTPSGGLEDEHRKVSLSWRDFTVAAGIFQYISDDVLPYLGDFNSNILDLTPDIQNMLKRLVLADATRLSVRKGIRSGKVEAMVLARLLLHVHEEYKNANRLLHSLPKTDLRFVSNDIRRYIKDSQQAVYAQALVYLAMAYSKERKFGLAVGFIMEARQFLVKTIEKDQSVYQPMARLLLDNVVNDMVKLYIRNNDLIGLDQVPNRSELQTYIPTSRSIMEPVTYVPKAYQLPSV
;
A
#
# COMPACT_ATOMS: atom_id res chain seq x y z
N MET A 1 -27.22 -14.00 18.26
CA MET A 1 -26.26 -12.89 18.44
C MET A 1 -26.86 -11.52 18.17
N LEU A 2 -26.96 -10.94 16.96
CA LEU A 2 -27.59 -9.60 16.83
C LEU A 2 -29.11 -9.58 17.12
N MET A 3 -29.80 -10.71 17.01
CA MET A 3 -31.20 -10.83 17.47
C MET A 3 -31.37 -10.51 18.97
N GLU A 4 -30.32 -10.67 19.79
CA GLU A 4 -30.35 -10.32 21.23
C GLU A 4 -30.39 -8.79 21.46
N LEU A 5 -30.17 -7.98 20.42
CA LEU A 5 -30.33 -6.53 20.49
C LEU A 5 -31.80 -6.11 20.53
N ALA A 6 -32.71 -6.90 19.95
CA ALA A 6 -34.13 -6.57 19.97
C ALA A 6 -34.73 -6.98 21.32
N ARG A 7 -35.38 -6.04 22.03
CA ARG A 7 -36.22 -6.39 23.18
C ARG A 7 -37.52 -7.06 22.72
N PRO A 8 -38.13 -7.94 23.54
CA PRO A 8 -39.36 -8.64 23.19
C PRO A 8 -40.56 -7.73 22.87
N ASN A 9 -40.50 -6.43 23.19
CA ASN A 9 -41.52 -5.43 22.86
C ASN A 9 -41.03 -4.40 21.82
N SER A 10 -40.03 -4.74 21.02
CA SER A 10 -39.54 -3.84 19.96
C SER A 10 -40.54 -3.73 18.81
N SER A 11 -40.52 -2.59 18.10
CA SER A 11 -41.38 -2.42 16.91
C SER A 11 -40.98 -3.43 15.84
N HIS A 12 -41.97 -3.90 15.06
CA HIS A 12 -41.77 -4.78 13.91
C HIS A 12 -40.72 -4.23 12.92
N ASP A 13 -40.61 -2.90 12.82
CA ASP A 13 -39.60 -2.22 11.99
C ASP A 13 -38.17 -2.44 12.49
N LEU A 14 -37.95 -2.46 13.81
CA LEU A 14 -36.63 -2.70 14.39
C LEU A 14 -36.18 -4.14 14.13
N GLU A 15 -37.08 -5.11 14.27
CA GLU A 15 -36.80 -6.51 13.98
C GLU A 15 -36.44 -6.70 12.49
N THR A 16 -37.26 -6.13 11.60
CA THR A 16 -37.00 -6.14 10.15
C THR A 16 -35.65 -5.51 9.80
N PHE A 17 -35.32 -4.39 10.46
CA PHE A 17 -34.03 -3.72 10.29
C PHE A 17 -32.85 -4.59 10.76
N ILE A 18 -32.96 -5.22 11.94
CA ILE A 18 -31.92 -6.10 12.50
C ILE A 18 -31.72 -7.34 11.60
N ASN A 19 -32.80 -7.92 11.08
CA ASN A 19 -32.73 -9.04 10.14
C ASN A 19 -31.99 -8.66 8.85
N ALA A 20 -32.30 -7.48 8.29
CA ALA A 20 -31.59 -6.97 7.11
C ALA A 20 -30.11 -6.66 7.41
N LEU A 21 -29.80 -6.12 8.59
CA LEU A 21 -28.43 -5.87 9.03
C LEU A 21 -27.64 -7.18 9.15
N MET A 22 -28.24 -8.22 9.73
CA MET A 22 -27.66 -9.56 9.86
C MET A 22 -27.37 -10.20 8.51
N SER A 23 -28.32 -10.10 7.57
CA SER A 23 -28.14 -10.58 6.20
C SER A 23 -26.94 -9.90 5.53
N ASN A 24 -26.85 -8.57 5.61
CA ASN A 24 -25.72 -7.82 5.06
C ASN A 24 -24.38 -8.20 5.71
N ARG A 25 -24.37 -8.40 7.04
CA ARG A 25 -23.16 -8.82 7.76
C ARG A 25 -22.66 -10.18 7.27
N GLU A 26 -23.56 -11.13 7.07
CA GLU A 26 -23.18 -12.47 6.64
C GLU A 26 -22.74 -12.49 5.17
N ASP A 27 -23.42 -11.79 4.26
CA ASP A 27 -22.96 -11.63 2.87
C ASP A 27 -21.55 -11.01 2.81
N MET A 28 -21.30 -9.95 3.59
CA MET A 28 -19.98 -9.36 3.73
C MET A 28 -18.93 -10.40 4.18
N ARG A 29 -19.21 -11.17 5.23
CA ARG A 29 -18.28 -12.18 5.76
C ARG A 29 -18.01 -13.28 4.75
N ILE A 30 -19.03 -13.77 4.05
CA ILE A 30 -18.90 -14.79 3.01
C ILE A 30 -17.98 -14.29 1.90
N ARG A 31 -18.20 -13.06 1.40
CA ARG A 31 -17.38 -12.48 0.32
C ARG A 31 -15.95 -12.23 0.73
N ILE A 32 -15.70 -11.68 1.91
CA ILE A 32 -14.33 -11.51 2.45
C ILE A 32 -13.63 -12.87 2.56
N LYS A 33 -14.33 -13.89 3.07
CA LYS A 33 -13.78 -15.24 3.20
C LYS A 33 -13.47 -15.87 1.84
N ALA A 34 -14.37 -15.74 0.87
CA ALA A 34 -14.17 -16.26 -0.49
C ALA A 34 -12.98 -15.56 -1.18
N PHE A 35 -12.89 -14.23 -1.06
CA PHE A 35 -11.77 -13.45 -1.58
C PHE A 35 -10.43 -13.89 -0.96
N ASN A 36 -10.36 -14.02 0.38
CA ASN A 36 -9.14 -14.43 1.09
C ASN A 36 -8.67 -15.86 0.74
N LYS A 37 -9.58 -16.73 0.31
CA LYS A 37 -9.23 -18.08 -0.16
C LYS A 37 -8.83 -18.12 -1.64
N GLY A 38 -8.96 -17.01 -2.36
CA GLY A 38 -8.82 -16.96 -3.81
C GLY A 38 -9.98 -17.63 -4.56
N GLU A 39 -11.11 -17.91 -3.89
CA GLU A 39 -12.33 -18.48 -4.52
C GLU A 39 -13.06 -17.43 -5.38
N SER A 40 -12.83 -16.13 -5.13
CA SER A 40 -13.37 -15.03 -5.92
C SER A 40 -12.33 -13.94 -6.15
N SER A 41 -12.17 -13.52 -7.40
CA SER A 41 -11.40 -12.31 -7.77
C SER A 41 -12.22 -11.02 -7.71
N ASN A 42 -13.50 -11.11 -7.33
CA ASN A 42 -14.42 -9.97 -7.38
C ASN A 42 -14.30 -9.06 -6.14
N ILE A 43 -13.18 -8.33 -6.06
CA ILE A 43 -12.96 -7.31 -5.03
C ILE A 43 -14.03 -6.21 -5.04
N VAL A 44 -14.64 -5.90 -6.20
CA VAL A 44 -15.75 -4.94 -6.30
C VAL A 44 -16.93 -5.41 -5.46
N GLY A 45 -17.29 -6.69 -5.55
CA GLY A 45 -18.36 -7.28 -4.76
C GLY A 45 -18.08 -7.27 -3.26
N VAL A 46 -16.82 -7.44 -2.84
CA VAL A 46 -16.41 -7.31 -1.43
C VAL A 46 -16.58 -5.88 -0.94
N VAL A 47 -16.13 -4.89 -1.73
CA VAL A 47 -16.29 -3.47 -1.38
C VAL A 47 -17.77 -3.11 -1.24
N GLN A 48 -18.62 -3.56 -2.18
CA GLN A 48 -20.06 -3.30 -2.17
C GLN A 48 -20.76 -3.91 -0.94
N SER A 49 -20.42 -5.14 -0.54
CA SER A 49 -21.03 -5.77 0.63
C SER A 49 -20.60 -5.13 1.95
N ILE A 50 -19.33 -4.70 2.06
CA ILE A 50 -18.85 -3.91 3.19
C ILE A 50 -19.61 -2.58 3.27
N GLU A 51 -19.76 -1.86 2.15
CA GLU A 51 -20.53 -0.60 2.11
C GLU A 51 -21.99 -0.81 2.53
N ALA A 52 -22.63 -1.88 2.05
CA ALA A 52 -24.02 -2.20 2.37
C ALA A 52 -24.21 -2.53 3.87
N TYR A 53 -23.28 -3.25 4.48
CA TYR A 53 -23.31 -3.51 5.92
C TYR A 53 -22.99 -2.25 6.73
N LEU A 54 -21.95 -1.51 6.37
CA LEU A 54 -21.53 -0.27 7.04
C LEU A 54 -22.64 0.78 7.08
N TYR A 55 -23.36 0.96 5.97
CA TYR A 55 -24.51 1.88 5.89
C TYR A 55 -25.59 1.55 6.93
N LYS A 56 -26.03 0.28 7.01
CA LYS A 56 -27.02 -0.13 8.01
C LYS A 56 -26.44 -0.11 9.43
N PHE A 57 -25.17 -0.49 9.61
CA PHE A 57 -24.53 -0.53 10.93
C PHE A 57 -24.43 0.88 11.56
N GLN A 58 -24.17 1.91 10.75
CA GLN A 58 -24.21 3.30 11.21
C GLN A 58 -25.63 3.72 11.65
N GLY A 59 -26.66 3.24 10.95
CA GLY A 59 -28.05 3.38 11.37
C GLY A 59 -28.30 2.76 12.75
N LEU A 60 -27.85 1.52 12.97
CA LEU A 60 -27.96 0.84 14.27
C LEU A 60 -27.27 1.66 15.37
N LYS A 61 -26.04 2.11 15.14
CA LYS A 61 -25.27 2.90 16.11
C LYS A 61 -25.99 4.19 16.49
N ARG A 62 -26.59 4.89 15.51
CA ARG A 62 -27.40 6.08 15.75
C ARG A 62 -28.63 5.76 16.60
N MET A 63 -29.41 4.75 16.22
CA MET A 63 -30.59 4.33 16.98
C MET A 63 -30.23 3.93 18.42
N TYR A 64 -29.11 3.23 18.61
CA TYR A 64 -28.61 2.85 19.93
C TYR A 64 -28.23 4.08 20.77
N LYS A 65 -27.56 5.07 20.17
CA LYS A 65 -27.19 6.32 20.84
C LYS A 65 -28.43 7.13 21.23
N ASP A 66 -29.42 7.20 20.35
CA ASP A 66 -30.64 7.98 20.57
C ASP A 66 -31.55 7.32 21.62
N ASN A 67 -31.65 5.99 21.62
CA ASN A 67 -32.56 5.24 22.50
C ASN A 67 -31.95 3.93 23.03
N PRO A 68 -30.95 3.97 23.92
CA PRO A 68 -30.25 2.76 24.39
C PRO A 68 -31.18 1.79 25.14
N LYS A 69 -32.26 2.30 25.74
CA LYS A 69 -33.27 1.48 26.46
C LYS A 69 -34.07 0.56 25.53
N ASN A 70 -34.10 0.82 24.23
CA ASN A 70 -34.81 -0.05 23.28
C ASN A 70 -33.99 -1.29 22.90
N PHE A 71 -32.71 -1.30 23.26
CA PHE A 71 -31.79 -2.37 22.93
C PHE A 71 -31.56 -3.30 24.12
N GLY A 72 -31.35 -4.58 23.81
CA GLY A 72 -30.84 -5.59 24.74
C GLY A 72 -29.34 -5.43 25.00
N SER A 73 -28.66 -6.54 25.29
CA SER A 73 -27.20 -6.54 25.43
C SER A 73 -26.52 -6.44 24.06
N ILE A 74 -25.50 -5.58 23.94
CA ILE A 74 -24.65 -5.53 22.74
C ILE A 74 -23.99 -6.91 22.56
N PRO A 75 -24.11 -7.54 21.37
CA PRO A 75 -23.49 -8.83 21.14
C PRO A 75 -21.98 -8.70 21.12
N GLU A 76 -21.31 -9.81 21.39
CA GLU A 76 -19.87 -9.88 21.25
C GLU A 76 -19.49 -9.98 19.77
N PHE A 77 -18.71 -9.01 19.31
CA PHE A 77 -18.14 -9.00 17.97
C PHE A 77 -16.77 -9.66 18.00
N VAL A 78 -16.46 -10.46 16.98
CA VAL A 78 -15.18 -11.18 16.87
C VAL A 78 -14.52 -10.87 15.55
N TRP A 79 -13.31 -10.31 15.60
CA TRP A 79 -12.48 -10.00 14.45
C TRP A 79 -11.13 -10.70 14.50
N LYS A 80 -10.55 -10.93 13.33
CA LYS A 80 -9.16 -11.38 13.20
C LYS A 80 -8.31 -10.20 12.74
N SER A 81 -7.14 -10.08 13.33
CA SER A 81 -6.16 -9.09 12.91
C SER A 81 -5.71 -9.33 11.47
N SER A 82 -5.52 -8.24 10.73
CA SER A 82 -4.93 -8.22 9.39
C SER A 82 -3.42 -8.02 9.41
N ILE A 83 -2.90 -7.37 10.45
CA ILE A 83 -1.48 -6.97 10.56
C ILE A 83 -0.69 -7.92 11.45
N THR A 84 -1.33 -8.46 12.50
CA THR A 84 -0.68 -9.33 13.49
C THR A 84 -0.72 -10.79 13.10
N ILE A 85 0.47 -11.39 13.12
CA ILE A 85 0.65 -12.83 13.03
C ILE A 85 0.58 -13.38 14.46
N ALA A 86 -0.25 -14.40 14.71
CA ALA A 86 -0.19 -15.07 16.00
C ALA A 86 1.12 -15.85 16.08
N HIS A 87 1.89 -15.56 17.12
CA HIS A 87 3.14 -16.25 17.39
C HIS A 87 2.84 -17.73 17.63
N ASN A 88 3.27 -18.60 16.70
CA ASN A 88 3.26 -20.03 16.94
C ASN A 88 4.28 -20.31 18.05
N SER A 89 3.80 -20.55 19.27
CA SER A 89 4.61 -20.86 20.46
C SER A 89 5.54 -22.07 20.30
N LYS A 90 5.42 -22.84 19.22
CA LYS A 90 6.30 -23.98 18.89
C LYS A 90 7.73 -23.59 18.51
N ILE A 91 8.03 -22.32 18.19
CA ILE A 91 9.40 -21.91 17.82
C ILE A 91 10.36 -21.96 19.02
N ASN A 92 9.88 -21.91 20.26
CA ASN A 92 10.73 -22.09 21.45
C ASN A 92 11.04 -23.56 21.80
N GLN A 93 10.52 -24.54 21.05
CA GLN A 93 10.87 -25.96 21.26
C GLN A 93 11.92 -26.49 20.27
N ILE A 94 12.23 -25.75 19.19
CA ILE A 94 13.20 -26.20 18.18
C ILE A 94 14.61 -25.65 18.43
N SER A 95 14.78 -24.56 19.19
CA SER A 95 16.13 -24.05 19.53
C SER A 95 16.90 -24.89 20.58
N LYS A 96 16.37 -26.04 21.02
CA LYS A 96 17.08 -27.02 21.86
C LYS A 96 17.50 -28.29 21.10
N LYS A 97 17.17 -28.42 19.82
CA LYS A 97 17.60 -29.54 18.97
C LYS A 97 18.01 -28.98 17.63
N ASN A 98 19.30 -28.69 17.47
CA ASN A 98 20.11 -28.96 16.27
C ASN A 98 21.47 -28.26 16.39
N SER A 99 22.35 -28.89 17.15
CA SER A 99 23.77 -28.96 16.81
C SER A 99 23.95 -30.06 15.74
N PHE A 100 24.91 -29.86 14.82
CA PHE A 100 25.43 -30.83 13.84
C PHE A 100 24.57 -31.15 12.60
N LYS A 101 24.93 -30.63 11.42
CA LYS A 101 25.91 -31.23 10.46
C LYS A 101 25.98 -30.43 9.16
N ASP A 102 27.21 -30.16 8.73
CA ASP A 102 27.58 -29.70 7.38
C ASP A 102 27.40 -30.81 6.33
N SER A 103 27.01 -30.43 5.11
CA SER A 103 27.69 -30.88 3.87
C SER A 103 27.18 -30.20 2.59
N ASN A 104 28.12 -30.15 1.65
CA ASN A 104 28.30 -29.39 0.42
C ASN A 104 27.41 -29.73 -0.82
N ALA A 105 27.22 -28.68 -1.65
CA ALA A 105 27.51 -28.55 -3.09
C ALA A 105 26.61 -29.12 -4.24
N ASN A 106 26.39 -28.19 -5.19
CA ASN A 106 26.31 -28.29 -6.66
C ASN A 106 24.96 -28.43 -7.40
N GLY A 107 24.76 -27.54 -8.39
CA GLY A 107 24.20 -27.90 -9.70
C GLY A 107 23.17 -26.96 -10.31
N ALA A 108 23.60 -26.06 -11.20
CA ALA A 108 22.79 -25.15 -12.00
C ALA A 108 22.03 -25.83 -13.16
N SER A 109 20.90 -25.25 -13.58
CA SER A 109 20.44 -25.07 -14.99
C SER A 109 18.91 -24.96 -15.08
N ALA A 110 18.40 -23.80 -15.50
CA ALA A 110 17.26 -23.66 -16.41
C ALA A 110 16.99 -22.16 -16.69
N LEU A 111 17.82 -21.60 -17.59
CA LEU A 111 17.57 -20.36 -18.32
C LEU A 111 16.75 -20.73 -19.57
N ALA A 112 15.44 -20.47 -19.59
CA ALA A 112 14.62 -20.36 -20.81
C ALA A 112 13.15 -20.05 -20.46
N ALA A 113 12.83 -18.79 -20.17
CA ALA A 113 11.48 -18.22 -20.27
C ALA A 113 11.57 -16.69 -20.08
N SER A 114 12.18 -16.01 -21.05
CA SER A 114 12.16 -14.54 -21.12
C SER A 114 11.00 -14.10 -22.02
N VAL A 115 10.39 -12.97 -21.68
CA VAL A 115 9.27 -12.27 -22.35
C VAL A 115 7.87 -12.70 -21.88
N GLN A 116 7.54 -12.39 -20.60
CA GLN A 116 6.14 -12.15 -20.13
C GLN A 116 6.00 -11.65 -18.66
N ASN A 117 7.04 -11.06 -18.05
CA ASN A 117 7.10 -10.92 -16.57
C ASN A 117 6.92 -9.52 -15.95
N SER A 118 6.44 -8.51 -16.67
CA SER A 118 6.11 -7.20 -16.08
C SER A 118 4.77 -7.20 -15.32
N ALA A 119 3.80 -8.05 -15.72
CA ALA A 119 2.56 -8.26 -14.97
C ALA A 119 2.77 -9.06 -13.66
N ALA A 120 3.88 -9.79 -13.54
CA ALA A 120 4.21 -10.61 -12.38
C ALA A 120 4.68 -9.79 -11.16
N ALA A 121 5.20 -8.57 -11.34
CA ALA A 121 5.67 -7.73 -10.23
C ALA A 121 4.51 -7.05 -9.49
N ALA A 122 3.43 -6.72 -10.19
CA ALA A 122 2.20 -6.23 -9.56
C ALA A 122 1.19 -7.31 -9.24
N ALA A 123 1.21 -8.41 -9.97
CA ALA A 123 0.70 -9.65 -9.42
C ALA A 123 1.55 -10.06 -8.21
N ALA A 124 2.82 -9.68 -8.03
CA ALA A 124 3.55 -9.95 -6.80
C ALA A 124 3.22 -8.93 -5.69
N ALA A 125 2.89 -7.67 -6.00
CA ALA A 125 2.38 -6.70 -5.02
C ALA A 125 0.89 -6.96 -4.64
N GLY A 126 0.09 -7.41 -5.60
CA GLY A 126 -1.32 -7.79 -5.43
C GLY A 126 -1.51 -9.24 -4.95
N ALA A 127 -0.64 -10.17 -5.35
CA ALA A 127 -0.62 -11.55 -4.87
C ALA A 127 0.32 -11.76 -3.67
N THR A 128 1.19 -10.82 -3.26
CA THR A 128 1.62 -10.83 -1.85
C THR A 128 0.40 -10.66 -0.97
N THR A 129 -0.57 -9.81 -1.31
CA THR A 129 -1.83 -9.73 -0.55
C THR A 129 -2.67 -11.01 -0.56
N THR A 130 -2.59 -11.86 -1.60
CA THR A 130 -3.39 -13.12 -1.69
C THR A 130 -2.62 -14.38 -1.28
N THR A 131 -1.28 -14.38 -1.31
CA THR A 131 -0.43 -15.49 -0.80
C THR A 131 0.04 -15.26 0.65
N MET A 132 -0.21 -14.07 1.20
CA MET A 132 0.00 -13.77 2.61
C MET A 132 -0.84 -14.68 3.50
N VAL A 133 -0.14 -15.48 4.31
CA VAL A 133 -0.70 -16.24 5.43
C VAL A 133 -1.38 -17.57 5.08
N LYS A 134 -0.85 -18.36 4.14
CA LYS A 134 -1.09 -19.82 4.21
C LYS A 134 -0.29 -20.40 5.39
N GLY A 135 -0.95 -20.50 6.56
CA GLY A 135 -0.48 -21.32 7.68
C GLY A 135 -0.20 -20.62 9.01
N GLN A 136 -0.24 -19.29 9.10
CA GLN A 136 -0.09 -18.62 10.39
C GLN A 136 -1.46 -18.36 11.02
N LYS A 137 -1.60 -18.67 12.31
CA LYS A 137 -2.81 -18.34 13.06
C LYS A 137 -2.88 -16.82 13.16
N GLN A 138 -4.03 -16.21 12.94
CA GLN A 138 -4.24 -14.78 13.18
C GLN A 138 -4.73 -14.58 14.61
N ARG A 139 -4.33 -13.47 15.25
CA ARG A 139 -4.86 -13.10 16.57
C ARG A 139 -6.35 -12.74 16.45
N LYS A 140 -7.15 -13.27 17.36
CA LYS A 140 -8.58 -12.96 17.47
C LYS A 140 -8.77 -11.89 18.54
N TYR A 141 -9.61 -10.91 18.23
CA TYR A 141 -10.07 -9.89 19.17
C TYR A 141 -11.58 -10.02 19.32
N MET A 142 -12.06 -9.80 20.54
CA MET A 142 -13.48 -9.85 20.85
C MET A 142 -13.86 -8.71 21.80
N ALA A 143 -15.00 -8.07 21.55
CA ALA A 143 -15.55 -7.03 22.41
C ALA A 143 -17.06 -6.87 22.21
N ARG A 144 -17.77 -6.46 23.27
CA ARG A 144 -19.19 -6.09 23.24
C ARG A 144 -19.36 -4.58 23.04
N SER A 145 -18.86 -4.05 21.92
CA SER A 145 -18.88 -2.62 21.62
C SER A 145 -19.24 -2.36 20.15
N LEU A 146 -20.17 -1.43 19.90
CA LEU A 146 -20.52 -1.01 18.55
C LEU A 146 -19.38 -0.22 17.88
N ASP A 147 -18.63 0.56 18.66
CA ASP A 147 -17.45 1.28 18.17
C ASP A 147 -16.36 0.31 17.74
N PHE A 148 -16.21 -0.83 18.43
CA PHE A 148 -15.24 -1.87 18.08
C PHE A 148 -15.57 -2.51 16.74
N GLU A 149 -16.83 -2.89 16.51
CA GLU A 149 -17.28 -3.39 15.20
C GLU A 149 -17.10 -2.33 14.12
N LEU A 150 -17.44 -1.06 14.40
CA LEU A 150 -17.26 0.04 13.45
C LEU A 150 -15.80 0.21 13.03
N ALA A 151 -14.87 0.21 13.98
CA ALA A 151 -13.45 0.42 13.72
C ALA A 151 -12.85 -0.67 12.84
N PHE A 152 -13.17 -1.95 13.12
CA PHE A 152 -12.74 -3.06 12.29
C PHE A 152 -13.44 -3.08 10.92
N LEU A 153 -14.72 -2.71 10.86
CA LEU A 153 -15.46 -2.61 9.61
C LEU A 153 -14.87 -1.54 8.69
N LEU A 154 -14.54 -0.36 9.24
CA LEU A 154 -13.85 0.70 8.51
C LEU A 154 -12.44 0.29 8.10
N THR A 155 -11.69 -0.41 8.97
CA THR A 155 -10.37 -0.94 8.62
C THR A 155 -10.47 -1.90 7.43
N ALA A 156 -11.42 -2.85 7.46
CA ALA A 156 -11.68 -3.76 6.36
C ALA A 156 -12.11 -3.02 5.08
N PHE A 157 -12.89 -1.95 5.22
CA PHE A 157 -13.32 -1.10 4.12
C PHE A 157 -12.14 -0.37 3.46
N GLY A 158 -11.28 0.26 4.26
CA GLY A 158 -10.05 0.92 3.80
C GLY A 158 -9.11 -0.04 3.08
N ILE A 159 -8.88 -1.23 3.65
CA ILE A 159 -8.07 -2.29 3.02
C ILE A 159 -8.72 -2.76 1.71
N SER A 160 -10.05 -2.91 1.66
CA SER A 160 -10.73 -3.37 0.44
C SER A 160 -10.68 -2.32 -0.68
N LYS A 161 -10.74 -1.02 -0.34
CA LYS A 161 -10.51 0.07 -1.30
C LYS A 161 -9.07 0.07 -1.83
N LEU A 162 -8.09 -0.14 -0.95
CA LEU A 162 -6.69 -0.32 -1.35
C LEU A 162 -6.54 -1.50 -2.33
N LEU A 163 -7.08 -2.66 -2.00
CA LEU A 163 -7.05 -3.85 -2.87
C LEU A 163 -7.76 -3.62 -4.21
N LEU A 164 -8.88 -2.88 -4.22
CA LEU A 164 -9.59 -2.51 -5.45
C LEU A 164 -8.75 -1.58 -6.34
N GLY A 165 -8.00 -0.66 -5.72
CA GLY A 165 -7.03 0.17 -6.44
C GLY A 165 -5.93 -0.69 -7.09
N TYR A 166 -5.38 -1.64 -6.33
CA TYR A 166 -4.37 -2.58 -6.82
C TYR A 166 -4.90 -3.49 -7.94
N SER A 167 -6.14 -3.97 -7.87
CA SER A 167 -6.68 -4.89 -8.89
C SER A 167 -6.85 -4.27 -10.28
N ARG A 168 -6.82 -2.94 -10.39
CA ARG A 168 -6.97 -2.21 -11.66
C ARG A 168 -5.64 -1.86 -12.32
N ILE A 169 -4.54 -1.92 -11.57
CA ILE A 169 -3.21 -1.60 -12.07
C ILE A 169 -2.36 -2.86 -12.07
N GLN A 170 -1.54 -3.00 -13.11
CA GLN A 170 -0.57 -4.10 -13.19
C GLN A 170 0.86 -3.67 -12.84
N THR A 171 1.06 -2.50 -12.21
CA THR A 171 2.23 -2.20 -11.34
C THR A 171 2.15 -0.81 -10.71
N LEU A 172 2.75 -0.65 -9.52
CA LEU A 172 3.08 0.66 -8.95
C LEU A 172 4.43 1.18 -9.45
N ASP A 173 5.23 0.31 -10.04
CA ASP A 173 6.54 0.65 -10.53
C ASP A 173 6.43 1.52 -11.77
N ILE A 174 7.41 2.42 -11.88
CA ILE A 174 7.57 3.27 -13.03
C ILE A 174 8.21 2.40 -14.11
N GLU A 175 7.44 2.04 -15.13
CA GLU A 175 7.99 1.44 -16.34
C GLU A 175 8.76 2.54 -17.08
N PHE A 176 10.09 2.52 -16.96
CA PHE A 176 10.97 3.38 -17.75
C PHE A 176 11.04 2.95 -19.23
N GLU A 177 10.54 1.75 -19.53
CA GLU A 177 10.94 0.92 -20.66
C GLU A 177 10.41 1.36 -22.03
N THR A 178 9.69 2.47 -22.14
CA THR A 178 9.15 2.88 -23.46
C THR A 178 9.21 4.37 -23.73
N THR A 179 9.34 5.26 -22.75
CA THR A 179 9.25 6.69 -23.07
C THR A 179 10.48 7.21 -23.80
N LEU A 180 11.69 6.70 -23.57
CA LEU A 180 12.87 7.22 -24.29
C LEU A 180 12.85 6.86 -25.78
N GLU A 181 12.64 5.57 -26.10
CA GLU A 181 12.56 5.11 -27.49
C GLU A 181 11.24 5.51 -28.16
N THR A 182 10.10 5.47 -27.45
CA THR A 182 8.81 5.86 -28.04
C THR A 182 8.72 7.37 -28.24
N VAL A 183 9.27 8.22 -27.37
CA VAL A 183 9.32 9.69 -27.62
C VAL A 183 10.25 10.00 -28.80
N MET A 184 11.32 9.23 -28.99
CA MET A 184 12.19 9.39 -30.15
C MET A 184 11.58 8.80 -31.45
N ALA A 185 10.76 7.75 -31.36
CA ALA A 185 10.17 7.07 -32.52
C ALA A 185 8.77 7.61 -32.95
N THR A 186 7.94 8.08 -32.01
CA THR A 186 6.57 8.57 -32.30
C THR A 186 6.51 9.99 -32.84
N ALA A 187 7.64 10.71 -32.90
CA ALA A 187 7.73 11.96 -33.66
C ALA A 187 7.47 11.77 -35.18
N GLY A 188 7.37 10.52 -35.69
CA GLY A 188 7.18 10.24 -37.12
C GLY A 188 5.99 9.37 -37.53
N GLN A 189 5.17 8.82 -36.62
CA GLN A 189 4.10 7.86 -37.02
C GLN A 189 2.74 8.13 -36.33
N ASN A 190 1.79 8.64 -37.11
CA ASN A 190 0.45 9.08 -36.65
C ASN A 190 -0.60 7.96 -36.45
N ASN A 191 -0.24 6.67 -36.50
CA ASN A 191 -1.23 5.57 -36.59
C ASN A 191 -1.17 4.55 -35.44
N THR A 192 -1.03 4.99 -34.18
CA THR A 192 -1.21 4.08 -33.03
C THR A 192 -2.67 4.05 -32.55
N PRO A 193 -3.20 2.86 -32.19
CA PRO A 193 -4.58 2.71 -31.72
C PRO A 193 -4.77 3.39 -30.36
N SER A 194 -5.45 4.54 -30.36
CA SER A 194 -5.63 5.43 -29.22
C SER A 194 -6.35 4.81 -28.01
N GLY A 195 -7.13 3.74 -28.21
CA GLY A 195 -8.02 3.19 -27.17
C GLY A 195 -7.32 2.58 -25.95
N GLY A 196 -6.09 2.05 -26.08
CA GLY A 196 -5.40 1.38 -24.97
C GLY A 196 -4.90 2.34 -23.89
N LEU A 197 -4.37 3.50 -24.31
CA LEU A 197 -3.78 4.49 -23.40
C LEU A 197 -4.84 5.20 -22.55
N GLU A 198 -6.00 5.51 -23.14
CA GLU A 198 -7.11 6.16 -22.43
C GLU A 198 -7.69 5.26 -21.32
N ASP A 199 -7.87 3.96 -21.60
CA ASP A 199 -8.33 3.00 -20.60
C ASP A 199 -7.33 2.86 -19.45
N GLU A 200 -6.04 2.85 -19.75
CA GLU A 200 -5.01 2.79 -18.71
C GLU A 200 -4.97 4.06 -17.85
N HIS A 201 -5.05 5.24 -18.47
CA HIS A 201 -5.17 6.52 -17.73
C HIS A 201 -6.41 6.56 -16.84
N ARG A 202 -7.52 6.00 -17.31
CA ARG A 202 -8.75 5.85 -16.53
C ARG A 202 -8.52 4.92 -15.34
N LYS A 203 -7.92 3.74 -15.54
CA LYS A 203 -7.59 2.79 -14.48
C LYS A 203 -6.69 3.42 -13.42
N VAL A 204 -5.61 4.09 -13.81
CA VAL A 204 -4.70 4.80 -12.90
C VAL A 204 -5.44 5.86 -12.09
N SER A 205 -6.31 6.66 -12.74
CA SER A 205 -7.07 7.72 -12.07
C SER A 205 -8.10 7.14 -11.08
N LEU A 206 -8.73 6.02 -11.42
CA LEU A 206 -9.66 5.31 -10.54
C LEU A 206 -8.93 4.66 -9.34
N SER A 207 -7.77 4.04 -9.55
CA SER A 207 -6.94 3.48 -8.47
C SER A 207 -6.42 4.54 -7.52
N TRP A 208 -5.98 5.67 -8.08
CA TRP A 208 -5.58 6.84 -7.31
C TRP A 208 -6.71 7.33 -6.39
N ARG A 209 -7.93 7.41 -6.91
CA ARG A 209 -9.11 7.79 -6.12
C ARG A 209 -9.38 6.78 -4.99
N ASP A 210 -9.30 5.49 -5.27
CA ASP A 210 -9.55 4.47 -4.24
C ASP A 210 -8.47 4.47 -3.14
N PHE A 211 -7.21 4.75 -3.48
CA PHE A 211 -6.14 4.93 -2.49
C PHE A 211 -6.38 6.16 -1.62
N THR A 212 -6.70 7.32 -2.20
CA THR A 212 -6.95 8.54 -1.42
C THR A 212 -8.19 8.42 -0.52
N VAL A 213 -9.22 7.67 -0.95
CA VAL A 213 -10.37 7.30 -0.10
C VAL A 213 -9.95 6.36 1.04
N ALA A 214 -9.15 5.33 0.76
CA ALA A 214 -8.62 4.44 1.80
C ALA A 214 -7.80 5.20 2.86
N ALA A 215 -6.93 6.12 2.43
CA ALA A 215 -6.19 7.00 3.33
C ALA A 215 -7.12 7.86 4.19
N GLY A 216 -8.19 8.40 3.61
CA GLY A 216 -9.24 9.12 4.34
C GLY A 216 -9.98 8.28 5.38
N ILE A 217 -10.25 7.01 5.08
CA ILE A 217 -10.86 6.09 6.02
C ILE A 217 -9.93 5.84 7.21
N PHE A 218 -8.63 5.59 6.98
CA PHE A 218 -7.67 5.39 8.08
C PHE A 218 -7.48 6.66 8.93
N GLN A 219 -7.49 7.84 8.29
CA GLN A 219 -7.51 9.13 9.01
C GLN A 219 -8.76 9.23 9.90
N TYR A 220 -9.95 8.98 9.35
CA TYR A 220 -11.21 9.03 10.10
C TYR A 220 -11.25 8.02 11.25
N ILE A 221 -10.69 6.81 11.07
CA ILE A 221 -10.57 5.86 12.19
C ILE A 221 -9.74 6.47 13.32
N SER A 222 -8.55 6.97 13.00
CA SER A 222 -7.62 7.58 13.97
C SER A 222 -8.27 8.75 14.73
N ASP A 223 -8.92 9.65 14.01
CA ASP A 223 -9.35 10.93 14.57
C ASP A 223 -10.75 10.87 15.19
N ASP A 224 -11.67 10.12 14.58
CA ASP A 224 -13.10 10.13 14.92
C ASP A 224 -13.63 8.81 15.49
N VAL A 225 -12.89 7.70 15.42
CA VAL A 225 -13.39 6.40 15.92
C VAL A 225 -12.60 5.93 17.13
N LEU A 226 -11.27 5.96 17.06
CA LEU A 226 -10.42 5.50 18.16
C LEU A 226 -10.68 6.21 19.49
N PRO A 227 -10.94 7.54 19.56
CA PRO A 227 -11.23 8.20 20.83
C PRO A 227 -12.43 7.61 21.59
N TYR A 228 -13.40 7.01 20.89
CA TYR A 228 -14.60 6.42 21.49
C TYR A 228 -14.41 5.00 22.03
N LEU A 229 -13.31 4.33 21.67
CA LEU A 229 -13.03 2.96 22.13
C LEU A 229 -12.40 2.92 23.54
N GLY A 230 -11.93 4.05 24.07
CA GLY A 230 -11.31 4.15 25.39
C GLY A 230 -10.08 3.24 25.56
N ASP A 231 -9.89 2.70 26.77
CA ASP A 231 -8.71 1.91 27.14
C ASP A 231 -8.58 0.57 26.38
N PHE A 232 -9.65 0.09 25.75
CA PHE A 232 -9.66 -1.15 24.96
C PHE A 232 -8.66 -1.11 23.79
N ASN A 233 -8.34 0.08 23.29
CA ASN A 233 -7.44 0.26 22.14
C ASN A 233 -6.01 -0.19 22.39
N SER A 234 -5.52 -0.04 23.62
CA SER A 234 -4.12 -0.28 23.96
C SER A 234 -3.66 -1.71 23.65
N ASN A 235 -4.58 -2.68 23.62
CA ASN A 235 -4.29 -4.10 23.41
C ASN A 235 -4.53 -4.58 21.97
N ILE A 236 -5.13 -3.76 21.11
CA ILE A 236 -5.53 -4.13 19.74
C ILE A 236 -4.63 -3.37 18.76
N LEU A 237 -3.56 -4.02 18.32
CA LEU A 237 -2.52 -3.36 17.51
C LEU A 237 -3.10 -2.69 16.24
N ASP A 238 -4.02 -3.38 15.55
CA ASP A 238 -4.68 -2.90 14.34
C ASP A 238 -5.44 -1.58 14.57
N LEU A 239 -5.89 -1.30 15.79
CA LEU A 239 -6.67 -0.12 16.15
C LEU A 239 -5.86 0.87 17.01
N THR A 240 -4.54 0.90 16.83
CA THR A 240 -3.69 1.95 17.43
C THR A 240 -3.56 3.15 16.48
N PRO A 241 -3.47 4.39 16.99
CA PRO A 241 -3.27 5.57 16.15
C PRO A 241 -2.01 5.47 15.28
N ASP A 242 -0.93 4.89 15.80
CA ASP A 242 0.32 4.69 15.06
C ASP A 242 0.15 3.79 13.84
N ILE A 243 -0.58 2.68 13.98
CA ILE A 243 -0.87 1.77 12.86
C ILE A 243 -1.82 2.42 11.85
N GLN A 244 -2.86 3.13 12.29
CA GLN A 244 -3.79 3.81 11.38
C GLN A 244 -3.08 4.92 10.60
N ASN A 245 -2.25 5.71 11.28
CA ASN A 245 -1.42 6.71 10.61
C ASN A 245 -0.37 6.08 9.70
N MET A 246 0.25 4.96 10.08
CA MET A 246 1.16 4.23 9.21
C MET A 246 0.44 3.80 7.92
N LEU A 247 -0.72 3.15 8.01
CA LEU A 247 -1.50 2.72 6.85
C LEU A 247 -1.88 3.90 5.95
N LYS A 248 -2.34 5.01 6.53
CA LYS A 248 -2.61 6.25 5.79
C LYS A 248 -1.40 6.71 4.98
N ARG A 249 -0.22 6.79 5.62
CA ARG A 249 1.04 7.23 4.98
C ARG A 249 1.44 6.31 3.83
N LEU A 250 1.32 4.99 4.02
CA LEU A 250 1.60 4.00 2.96
C LEU A 250 0.72 4.19 1.74
N VAL A 251 -0.59 4.32 1.95
CA VAL A 251 -1.53 4.46 0.84
C VAL A 251 -1.36 5.79 0.10
N LEU A 252 -1.04 6.88 0.80
CA LEU A 252 -0.73 8.16 0.16
C LEU A 252 0.58 8.11 -0.63
N ALA A 253 1.59 7.39 -0.15
CA ALA A 253 2.82 7.13 -0.88
C ALA A 253 2.51 6.42 -2.20
N ASP A 254 1.71 5.34 -2.17
CA ASP A 254 1.31 4.58 -3.36
C ASP A 254 0.47 5.42 -4.34
N ALA A 255 -0.45 6.26 -3.83
CA ALA A 255 -1.22 7.19 -4.66
C ALA A 255 -0.34 8.22 -5.37
N THR A 256 0.67 8.74 -4.66
CA THR A 256 1.62 9.68 -5.25
C THR A 256 2.48 9.00 -6.31
N ARG A 257 2.90 7.74 -6.11
CA ARG A 257 3.60 6.95 -7.14
C ARG A 257 2.78 6.78 -8.42
N LEU A 258 1.48 6.52 -8.31
CA LEU A 258 0.58 6.46 -9.48
C LEU A 258 0.52 7.79 -10.23
N SER A 259 0.58 8.90 -9.50
CA SER A 259 0.57 10.24 -10.09
C SER A 259 1.89 10.56 -10.78
N VAL A 260 3.01 10.12 -10.22
CA VAL A 260 4.32 10.17 -10.88
C VAL A 260 4.30 9.35 -12.17
N ARG A 261 3.78 8.11 -12.15
CA ARG A 261 3.62 7.26 -13.34
C ARG A 261 2.78 7.95 -14.43
N LYS A 262 1.66 8.55 -14.05
CA LYS A 262 0.82 9.35 -14.97
C LYS A 262 1.59 10.55 -15.54
N GLY A 263 2.36 11.25 -14.69
CA GLY A 263 3.20 12.38 -15.09
C GLY A 263 4.26 12.00 -16.11
N ILE A 264 4.94 10.88 -15.90
CA ILE A 264 5.98 10.35 -16.80
C ILE A 264 5.39 10.02 -18.16
N ARG A 265 4.27 9.29 -18.20
CA ARG A 265 3.59 8.91 -19.44
C ARG A 265 3.05 10.10 -20.23
N SER A 266 2.67 11.16 -19.53
CA SER A 266 2.25 12.38 -20.21
C SER A 266 3.40 13.07 -20.96
N GLY A 267 4.66 12.79 -20.60
CA GLY A 267 5.85 13.46 -21.15
C GLY A 267 5.95 14.95 -20.84
N LYS A 268 4.96 15.53 -20.15
CA LYS A 268 4.84 16.98 -19.90
C LYS A 268 5.44 17.42 -18.57
N VAL A 269 5.70 16.47 -17.65
CA VAL A 269 6.20 16.77 -16.31
C VAL A 269 7.73 16.75 -16.32
N GLU A 270 8.35 17.84 -15.87
CA GLU A 270 9.80 17.95 -15.82
C GLU A 270 10.43 16.98 -14.81
N ALA A 271 11.65 16.49 -15.13
CA ALA A 271 12.39 15.55 -14.30
C ALA A 271 12.58 16.03 -12.85
N MET A 272 12.85 17.33 -12.64
CA MET A 272 12.99 17.90 -11.29
C MET A 272 11.69 17.81 -10.48
N VAL A 273 10.53 17.99 -11.13
CA VAL A 273 9.22 17.84 -10.47
C VAL A 273 8.99 16.37 -10.10
N LEU A 274 9.26 15.44 -11.01
CA LEU A 274 9.16 13.99 -10.75
C LEU A 274 10.06 13.56 -9.58
N ALA A 275 11.30 14.05 -9.55
CA ALA A 275 12.23 13.79 -8.46
C ALA A 275 11.69 14.29 -7.11
N ARG A 276 11.17 15.53 -7.02
CA ARG A 276 10.58 16.08 -5.79
C ARG A 276 9.36 15.29 -5.30
N LEU A 277 8.55 14.77 -6.22
CA LEU A 277 7.42 13.90 -5.89
C LEU A 277 7.89 12.54 -5.35
N LEU A 278 8.90 11.93 -5.97
CA LEU A 278 9.47 10.67 -5.48
C LEU A 278 10.19 10.83 -4.13
N LEU A 279 10.85 11.96 -3.90
CA LEU A 279 11.40 12.30 -2.58
C LEU A 279 10.30 12.43 -1.52
N HIS A 280 9.12 12.94 -1.88
CA HIS A 280 7.97 12.97 -0.97
C HIS A 280 7.49 11.55 -0.65
N VAL A 281 7.35 10.69 -1.66
CA VAL A 281 7.01 9.26 -1.48
C VAL A 281 8.02 8.57 -0.56
N HIS A 282 9.32 8.84 -0.73
CA HIS A 282 10.36 8.33 0.16
C HIS A 282 10.13 8.76 1.62
N GLU A 283 9.84 10.05 1.87
CA GLU A 283 9.60 10.56 3.23
C GLU A 283 8.31 9.97 3.83
N GLU A 284 7.26 9.73 3.04
CA GLU A 284 6.04 9.06 3.48
C GLU A 284 6.31 7.60 3.92
N TYR A 285 7.06 6.80 3.15
CA TYR A 285 7.47 5.45 3.58
C TYR A 285 8.39 5.49 4.80
N LYS A 286 9.30 6.45 4.89
CA LYS A 286 10.17 6.66 6.05
C LYS A 286 9.35 6.99 7.31
N ASN A 287 8.31 7.83 7.18
CA ASN A 287 7.39 8.17 8.26
C ASN A 287 6.54 6.98 8.68
N ALA A 288 6.03 6.20 7.72
CA ALA A 288 5.36 4.94 8.01
C ALA A 288 6.29 3.97 8.78
N ASN A 289 7.55 3.86 8.36
CA ASN A 289 8.54 3.04 9.06
C ASN A 289 8.84 3.57 10.48
N ARG A 290 8.90 4.89 10.69
CA ARG A 290 9.06 5.51 12.01
C ARG A 290 7.89 5.17 12.94
N LEU A 291 6.64 5.33 12.46
CA LEU A 291 5.43 4.95 13.19
C LEU A 291 5.38 3.46 13.52
N LEU A 292 5.94 2.62 12.65
CA LEU A 292 6.04 1.20 12.94
C LEU A 292 7.06 0.91 14.06
N HIS A 293 8.13 1.68 14.14
CA HIS A 293 9.18 1.53 15.15
C HIS A 293 8.90 2.29 16.46
N SER A 294 7.91 3.19 16.50
CA SER A 294 7.42 3.78 17.76
C SER A 294 6.63 2.78 18.60
N LEU A 295 6.11 1.71 17.98
CA LEU A 295 5.44 0.64 18.69
C LEU A 295 6.37 -0.03 19.71
N PRO A 296 5.84 -0.49 20.87
CA PRO A 296 6.59 -1.30 21.81
C PRO A 296 7.26 -2.49 21.12
N LYS A 297 8.48 -2.84 21.53
CA LYS A 297 9.24 -3.97 20.95
C LYS A 297 8.48 -5.30 21.01
N THR A 298 7.58 -5.47 21.98
CA THR A 298 6.68 -6.61 22.10
C THR A 298 5.66 -6.64 20.97
N ASP A 299 5.12 -5.50 20.59
CA ASP A 299 4.06 -5.36 19.59
C ASP A 299 4.61 -5.41 18.17
N LEU A 300 5.78 -4.79 17.95
CA LEU A 300 6.50 -4.82 16.69
C LEU A 300 6.84 -6.25 16.22
N ARG A 301 6.97 -7.22 17.14
CA ARG A 301 7.20 -8.62 16.80
C ARG A 301 5.99 -9.30 16.16
N PHE A 302 4.78 -8.80 16.43
CA PHE A 302 3.55 -9.35 15.85
C PHE A 302 3.27 -8.80 14.46
N VAL A 303 3.82 -7.64 14.10
CA VAL A 303 3.71 -7.08 12.75
C VAL A 303 4.39 -8.01 11.74
N SER A 304 3.69 -8.29 10.64
CA SER A 304 4.24 -9.10 9.54
C SER A 304 5.61 -8.60 9.06
N ASN A 305 6.53 -9.55 8.87
CA ASN A 305 7.85 -9.29 8.25
C ASN A 305 7.71 -8.71 6.85
N ASP A 306 6.67 -9.10 6.13
CA ASP A 306 6.45 -8.68 4.76
C ASP A 306 6.05 -7.21 4.69
N ILE A 307 5.21 -6.74 5.62
CA ILE A 307 4.88 -5.32 5.74
C ILE A 307 6.15 -4.53 6.05
N ARG A 308 6.92 -4.94 7.07
CA ARG A 308 8.18 -4.27 7.43
C ARG A 308 9.14 -4.18 6.26
N ARG A 309 9.27 -5.28 5.51
CA ARG A 309 10.14 -5.36 4.34
C ARG A 309 9.62 -4.50 3.21
N TYR A 310 8.33 -4.58 2.90
CA TYR A 310 7.69 -3.76 1.87
C TYR A 310 7.96 -2.28 2.12
N ILE A 311 7.73 -1.77 3.34
CA ILE A 311 7.95 -0.35 3.65
C ILE A 311 9.43 0.02 3.44
N LYS A 312 10.34 -0.77 4.01
CA LYS A 312 11.78 -0.50 3.94
C LYS A 312 12.34 -0.57 2.52
N ASP A 313 11.93 -1.57 1.75
CA ASP A 313 12.41 -1.76 0.39
C ASP A 313 11.76 -0.73 -0.56
N SER A 314 10.46 -0.41 -0.38
CA SER A 314 9.80 0.67 -1.14
C SER A 314 10.48 2.01 -0.91
N GLN A 315 10.84 2.32 0.33
CA GLN A 315 11.57 3.53 0.70
C GLN A 315 12.89 3.65 -0.08
N GLN A 316 13.66 2.55 -0.19
CA GLN A 316 14.95 2.54 -0.88
C GLN A 316 14.80 2.57 -2.41
N ALA A 317 13.88 1.78 -2.96
CA ALA A 317 13.63 1.72 -4.40
C ALA A 317 13.17 3.07 -4.96
N VAL A 318 12.22 3.73 -4.28
CA VAL A 318 11.73 5.05 -4.67
C VAL A 318 12.80 6.13 -4.53
N TYR A 319 13.65 6.04 -3.50
CA TYR A 319 14.76 6.98 -3.36
C TYR A 319 15.73 6.86 -4.54
N ALA A 320 16.10 5.63 -4.93
CA ALA A 320 16.94 5.40 -6.09
C ALA A 320 16.31 5.99 -7.37
N GLN A 321 15.00 5.80 -7.58
CA GLN A 321 14.28 6.42 -8.71
C GLN A 321 14.33 7.95 -8.66
N ALA A 322 14.16 8.55 -7.48
CA ALA A 322 14.27 10.00 -7.32
C ALA A 322 15.65 10.51 -7.75
N LEU A 323 16.72 9.81 -7.35
CA LEU A 323 18.10 10.15 -7.73
C LEU A 323 18.33 10.05 -9.24
N VAL A 324 17.73 9.06 -9.93
CA VAL A 324 17.76 8.99 -11.40
C VAL A 324 17.17 10.25 -12.02
N TYR A 325 16.00 10.71 -11.56
CA TYR A 325 15.38 11.93 -12.08
C TYR A 325 16.13 13.21 -11.70
N LEU A 326 16.78 13.28 -10.54
CA LEU A 326 17.68 14.38 -10.20
C LEU A 326 18.87 14.43 -11.17
N ALA A 327 19.48 13.29 -11.47
CA ALA A 327 20.57 13.21 -12.42
C ALA A 327 20.13 13.70 -13.83
N MET A 328 18.93 13.30 -14.28
CA MET A 328 18.35 13.81 -15.53
C MET A 328 18.16 15.32 -15.52
N ALA A 329 17.61 15.87 -14.43
CA ALA A 329 17.38 17.31 -14.30
C ALA A 329 18.70 18.10 -14.33
N TYR A 330 19.69 17.69 -13.55
CA TYR A 330 20.99 18.36 -13.49
C TYR A 330 21.81 18.22 -14.79
N SER A 331 21.69 17.09 -15.48
CA SER A 331 22.28 16.91 -16.82
C SER A 331 21.69 17.92 -17.82
N LYS A 332 20.36 18.13 -17.80
CA LYS A 332 19.68 19.13 -18.63
C LYS A 332 20.13 20.56 -18.31
N GLU A 333 20.45 20.84 -17.06
CA GLU A 333 21.02 22.12 -16.59
C GLU A 333 22.53 22.27 -16.86
N ARG A 334 23.17 21.30 -17.52
CA ARG A 334 24.63 21.26 -17.77
C ARG A 334 25.49 21.26 -16.50
N LYS A 335 24.95 20.78 -15.38
CA LYS A 335 25.70 20.53 -14.14
C LYS A 335 26.12 19.05 -14.11
N PHE A 336 27.10 18.72 -14.92
CA PHE A 336 27.44 17.33 -15.25
C PHE A 336 28.04 16.58 -14.05
N GLY A 337 28.84 17.24 -13.21
CA GLY A 337 29.39 16.64 -11.99
C GLY A 337 28.32 16.16 -11.02
N LEU A 338 27.27 16.97 -10.81
CA LEU A 338 26.10 16.60 -10.02
C LEU A 338 25.33 15.44 -10.66
N ALA A 339 25.13 15.47 -11.97
CA ALA A 339 24.44 14.41 -12.68
C ALA A 339 25.16 13.06 -12.53
N VAL A 340 26.49 13.04 -12.66
CA VAL A 340 27.33 11.85 -12.42
C VAL A 340 27.21 11.37 -10.97
N GLY A 341 27.33 12.27 -9.99
CA GLY A 341 27.23 11.91 -8.59
C GLY A 341 25.88 11.25 -8.22
N PHE A 342 24.76 11.85 -8.64
CA PHE A 342 23.44 11.30 -8.37
C PHE A 342 23.17 9.97 -9.07
N ILE A 343 23.55 9.81 -10.34
CA ILE A 343 23.30 8.55 -11.05
C ILE A 343 24.17 7.40 -10.51
N MET A 344 25.40 7.70 -10.06
CA MET A 344 26.25 6.72 -9.38
C MET A 344 25.67 6.30 -8.03
N GLU A 345 25.14 7.24 -7.24
CA GLU A 345 24.48 6.90 -5.97
C GLU A 345 23.21 6.07 -6.21
N ALA A 346 22.39 6.43 -7.22
CA ALA A 346 21.23 5.64 -7.63
C ALA A 346 21.62 4.19 -7.96
N ARG A 347 22.67 4.02 -8.78
CA ARG A 347 23.22 2.70 -9.15
C ARG A 347 23.58 1.86 -7.93
N GLN A 348 24.24 2.45 -6.92
CA GLN A 348 24.61 1.74 -5.70
C GLN A 348 23.38 1.24 -4.91
N PHE A 349 22.32 2.05 -4.82
CA PHE A 349 21.08 1.62 -4.16
C PHE A 349 20.37 0.48 -4.92
N LEU A 350 20.38 0.52 -6.25
CA LEU A 350 19.78 -0.53 -7.08
C LEU A 350 20.55 -1.84 -6.95
N VAL A 351 21.88 -1.82 -7.02
CA VAL A 351 22.73 -3.01 -6.81
C VAL A 351 22.44 -3.64 -5.43
N LYS A 352 22.43 -2.83 -4.36
CA LYS A 352 22.08 -3.30 -3.01
C LYS A 352 20.67 -3.87 -2.90
N THR A 353 19.73 -3.38 -3.71
CA THR A 353 18.36 -3.92 -3.75
C THR A 353 18.33 -5.27 -4.45
N ILE A 354 19.15 -5.44 -5.49
CA ILE A 354 19.27 -6.69 -6.24
C ILE A 354 19.90 -7.80 -5.41
N GLU A 355 20.90 -7.47 -4.58
CA GLU A 355 21.60 -8.41 -3.69
C GLU A 355 20.74 -8.95 -2.54
N LYS A 356 19.56 -8.36 -2.29
CA LYS A 356 18.64 -8.84 -1.25
C LYS A 356 17.74 -9.94 -1.82
N ASP A 357 18.00 -11.18 -1.44
CA ASP A 357 17.30 -12.41 -1.90
C ASP A 357 15.78 -12.47 -1.68
N GLN A 358 15.16 -11.44 -1.09
CA GLN A 358 13.73 -11.44 -0.82
C GLN A 358 13.07 -10.05 -0.98
N SER A 359 13.72 -9.13 -1.70
CA SER A 359 13.11 -7.83 -1.98
C SER A 359 12.09 -7.95 -3.10
N VAL A 360 10.86 -7.47 -2.85
CA VAL A 360 9.81 -7.41 -3.87
C VAL A 360 10.16 -6.48 -5.05
N TYR A 361 11.14 -5.58 -4.85
CA TYR A 361 11.62 -4.64 -5.88
C TYR A 361 12.84 -5.14 -6.65
N GLN A 362 13.32 -6.38 -6.40
CA GLN A 362 14.45 -6.92 -7.14
C GLN A 362 14.22 -6.92 -8.66
N PRO A 363 13.05 -7.33 -9.21
CA PRO A 363 12.81 -7.30 -10.66
C PRO A 363 12.86 -5.88 -11.23
N MET A 364 12.19 -4.93 -10.57
CA MET A 364 12.22 -3.52 -10.94
C MET A 364 13.64 -2.95 -10.89
N ALA A 365 14.42 -3.30 -9.85
CA ALA A 365 15.77 -2.79 -9.67
C ALA A 365 16.72 -3.29 -10.77
N ARG A 366 16.60 -4.57 -11.17
CA ARG A 366 17.34 -5.12 -12.32
C ARG A 366 16.96 -4.39 -13.60
N LEU A 367 15.66 -4.28 -13.88
CA LEU A 367 15.15 -3.59 -15.07
C LEU A 367 15.68 -2.16 -15.19
N LEU A 368 15.57 -1.39 -14.10
CA LEU A 368 16.03 0.00 -14.05
C LEU A 368 17.56 0.11 -14.16
N LEU A 369 18.29 -0.80 -13.51
CA LEU A 369 19.74 -0.82 -13.54
C LEU A 369 20.27 -1.12 -14.94
N ASP A 370 19.75 -2.18 -15.55
CA ASP A 370 20.25 -2.74 -16.80
C ASP A 370 19.84 -1.88 -18.00
N ASN A 371 18.59 -1.40 -18.05
CA ASN A 371 18.06 -0.71 -19.24
C ASN A 371 18.26 0.81 -19.22
N VAL A 372 18.53 1.41 -18.05
CA VAL A 372 18.51 2.89 -17.92
C VAL A 372 19.77 3.39 -17.22
N VAL A 373 19.99 2.94 -15.98
CA VAL A 373 21.00 3.57 -15.12
C VAL A 373 22.42 3.31 -15.62
N ASN A 374 22.74 2.09 -16.05
CA ASN A 374 24.09 1.79 -16.54
C ASN A 374 24.46 2.61 -17.79
N ASP A 375 23.51 2.88 -18.68
CA ASP A 375 23.77 3.68 -19.88
C ASP A 375 23.82 5.18 -19.57
N MET A 376 22.96 5.66 -18.67
CA MET A 376 23.04 7.04 -18.17
C MET A 376 24.37 7.31 -17.45
N VAL A 377 24.90 6.36 -16.67
CA VAL A 377 26.21 6.48 -16.03
C VAL A 377 27.30 6.70 -17.08
N LYS A 378 27.36 5.87 -18.13
CA LYS A 378 28.36 6.00 -19.20
C LYS A 378 28.22 7.35 -19.91
N LEU A 379 27.00 7.75 -20.24
CA LEU A 379 26.71 9.01 -20.94
C LEU A 379 27.11 10.22 -20.10
N TYR A 380 26.74 10.25 -18.82
CA TYR A 380 27.00 11.40 -17.95
C TYR A 380 28.47 11.53 -17.59
N ILE A 381 29.18 10.42 -17.38
CA ILE A 381 30.63 10.44 -17.21
C ILE A 381 31.30 11.01 -18.47
N ARG A 382 30.96 10.51 -19.66
CA ARG A 382 31.50 11.02 -20.91
C ARG A 382 31.24 12.52 -21.11
N ASN A 383 30.01 12.98 -20.83
CA ASN A 383 29.68 14.40 -20.96
C ASN A 383 30.44 15.25 -19.94
N ASN A 384 30.64 14.75 -18.72
CA ASN A 384 31.45 15.44 -17.73
C ASN A 384 32.91 15.51 -18.18
N ASP A 385 33.51 14.40 -18.62
CA ASP A 385 34.92 14.33 -18.98
C ASP A 385 35.27 15.12 -20.25
N LEU A 386 34.31 15.31 -21.16
CA LEU A 386 34.52 16.00 -22.44
C LEU A 386 34.03 17.45 -22.47
N ILE A 387 32.99 17.78 -21.69
CA ILE A 387 32.27 19.05 -21.80
C ILE A 387 32.27 19.80 -20.47
N GLY A 388 31.81 19.15 -19.40
CA GLY A 388 31.62 19.81 -18.10
C GLY A 388 32.92 20.13 -17.37
N LEU A 389 33.79 19.12 -17.29
CA LEU A 389 34.97 19.07 -16.44
C LEU A 389 34.64 19.44 -14.97
N ASP A 390 33.41 19.17 -14.54
CA ASP A 390 32.96 19.49 -13.19
C ASP A 390 33.54 18.46 -12.21
N GLN A 391 33.88 18.92 -11.01
CA GLN A 391 34.17 18.01 -9.91
C GLN A 391 32.92 17.20 -9.55
N VAL A 392 33.05 15.88 -9.45
CA VAL A 392 31.97 15.00 -8.98
C VAL A 392 31.88 15.12 -7.46
N PRO A 393 30.76 15.62 -6.90
CA PRO A 393 30.64 15.78 -5.46
C PRO A 393 30.60 14.43 -4.74
N ASN A 394 31.12 14.42 -3.51
CA ASN A 394 31.01 13.24 -2.65
C ASN A 394 29.58 13.09 -2.12
N ARG A 395 29.31 11.97 -1.42
CA ARG A 395 27.96 11.66 -0.91
C ARG A 395 27.41 12.72 0.05
N SER A 396 28.26 13.30 0.90
CA SER A 396 27.81 14.33 1.85
C SER A 396 27.44 15.62 1.12
N GLU A 397 28.22 16.00 0.11
CA GLU A 397 27.93 17.15 -0.75
C GLU A 397 26.64 16.94 -1.54
N LEU A 398 26.42 15.75 -2.13
CA LEU A 398 25.18 15.45 -2.87
C LEU A 398 23.93 15.67 -2.04
N GLN A 399 23.95 15.36 -0.74
CA GLN A 399 22.81 15.58 0.16
C GLN A 399 22.41 17.06 0.24
N THR A 400 23.35 17.99 0.09
CA THR A 400 23.07 19.44 0.09
C THR A 400 22.33 19.91 -1.17
N TYR A 401 22.38 19.12 -2.25
CA TYR A 401 21.72 19.40 -3.53
C TYR A 401 20.39 18.67 -3.70
N ILE A 402 19.96 17.89 -2.71
CA ILE A 402 18.64 17.24 -2.72
C ILE A 402 17.58 18.30 -2.43
N PRO A 403 16.65 18.55 -3.37
CA PRO A 403 15.61 19.55 -3.16
C PRO A 403 14.62 19.09 -2.09
N THR A 404 13.94 20.06 -1.47
CA THR A 404 12.81 19.77 -0.58
C THR A 404 11.74 18.98 -1.33
N SER A 405 11.23 17.93 -0.67
CA SER A 405 10.13 17.15 -1.20
C SER A 405 8.84 17.99 -1.29
N ARG A 406 7.95 17.64 -2.22
CA ARG A 406 6.67 18.34 -2.39
C ARG A 406 5.52 17.35 -2.26
N SER A 407 4.64 17.58 -1.30
CA SER A 407 3.36 16.87 -1.25
C SER A 407 2.39 17.47 -2.26
N ILE A 408 1.65 16.61 -2.94
CA ILE A 408 0.55 16.97 -3.83
C ILE A 408 -0.74 16.20 -3.47
N MET A 409 -0.67 15.33 -2.47
CA MET A 409 -1.75 14.42 -2.11
C MET A 409 -2.20 14.66 -0.70
N GLU A 410 -3.50 14.84 -0.56
CA GLU A 410 -4.19 14.83 0.71
C GLU A 410 -5.18 13.66 0.72
N PRO A 411 -5.45 13.07 1.90
CA PRO A 411 -6.50 12.06 2.02
C PRO A 411 -7.84 12.68 1.63
N VAL A 412 -8.67 11.94 0.89
CA VAL A 412 -10.05 12.35 0.64
C VAL A 412 -10.81 12.19 1.94
N THR A 413 -11.33 13.29 2.51
CA THR A 413 -12.10 13.24 3.76
C THR A 413 -13.20 12.20 3.66
N TYR A 414 -13.11 11.18 4.51
CA TYR A 414 -14.14 10.16 4.57
C TYR A 414 -15.33 10.70 5.37
N VAL A 415 -16.49 10.76 4.72
CA VAL A 415 -17.75 11.13 5.36
C VAL A 415 -18.64 9.89 5.39
N PRO A 416 -18.97 9.36 6.59
CA PRO A 416 -19.98 8.33 6.76
C PRO A 416 -21.28 8.67 6.02
N LYS A 417 -21.81 7.73 5.23
CA LYS A 417 -23.12 7.92 4.59
C LYS A 417 -24.18 7.89 5.69
N ALA A 418 -24.85 9.02 5.93
CA ALA A 418 -25.92 9.07 6.91
C ALA A 418 -27.03 8.08 6.54
N TYR A 419 -27.34 7.15 7.46
CA TYR A 419 -28.46 6.26 7.30
C TYR A 419 -29.76 7.07 7.34
N GLN A 420 -30.50 7.03 6.23
CA GLN A 420 -31.86 7.58 6.17
C GLN A 420 -32.80 6.53 6.76
N LEU A 421 -33.36 6.83 7.94
CA LEU A 421 -34.44 6.04 8.49
C LEU A 421 -35.62 6.10 7.52
N PRO A 422 -36.33 4.98 7.27
CA PRO A 422 -37.62 5.05 6.59
C PRO A 422 -38.48 6.09 7.30
N SER A 423 -39.09 7.02 6.57
CA SER A 423 -40.12 7.87 7.14
C SER A 423 -41.25 6.96 7.63
N VAL A 424 -41.40 6.91 8.95
CA VAL A 424 -42.47 6.17 9.64
C VAL A 424 -43.81 6.83 9.35
#